data_AF-A0A519KT76-F1
#
_entry.id   AF-A0A519KT76-F1
#
_cell.length_a   1.000
_cell.length_b   1.000
_cell.length_c   1.000
_cell.angle_alpha   90.00
_cell.angle_beta   90.00
_cell.angle_gamma   90.00
#
_symmetry.space_group_name_H-M   'P 1'
#
loop_
_entity.id
_entity.type
_entity.pdbx_description
1 polymer ?
#
loop_
_entity_poly.entity_id
_entity_poly.type
_entity_poly.pdbx_seq_one_letter_code
_entity_poly.pdbx_strand_id
1 'polypeptide(L)'
;MTIVDDDVAAAPDFEKRRAALAALKQHPRDSDAVKTILARGARCYEDALGDVRQMLGDQITRFQMVVEGQDPREIQAAITQMTEVLDRFEGQTWL
;
A
#
# COMPACT_ATOMS: atom_id res chain seq x y z
N MET A 1 -16.93 -26.93 -9.59
CA MET A 1 -17.94 -26.23 -8.77
C MET A 1 -17.33 -26.09 -7.39
N THR A 2 -17.08 -24.82 -7.02
CA THR A 2 -16.67 -24.21 -5.75
C THR A 2 -16.57 -25.13 -4.52
N ILE A 3 -15.43 -25.07 -3.81
CA ILE A 3 -15.25 -24.41 -2.50
C ILE A 3 -13.72 -24.42 -2.24
N VAL A 4 -13.06 -23.27 -2.43
CA VAL A 4 -11.82 -22.95 -1.71
C VAL A 4 -12.24 -21.91 -0.69
N ASP A 5 -11.92 -22.19 0.55
CA ASP A 5 -12.39 -21.57 1.77
C ASP A 5 -12.55 -20.04 1.70
N ASP A 6 -13.79 -19.64 1.93
CA ASP A 6 -14.22 -18.29 2.25
C ASP A 6 -13.86 -18.02 3.71
N ASP A 7 -12.68 -17.44 3.94
CA ASP A 7 -12.48 -16.53 5.08
C ASP A 7 -12.15 -15.15 4.49
N VAL A 8 -13.13 -14.62 3.75
CA VAL A 8 -13.19 -13.21 3.33
C VAL A 8 -13.71 -12.41 4.52
N ALA A 9 -13.00 -12.49 5.64
CA ALA A 9 -13.26 -11.64 6.79
C ALA A 9 -12.45 -10.34 6.64
N ALA A 10 -13.10 -9.36 6.04
CA ALA A 10 -12.83 -7.94 6.24
C ALA A 10 -11.44 -7.43 5.83
N ALA A 11 -11.24 -7.18 4.53
CA ALA A 11 -10.38 -6.08 4.11
C ALA A 11 -11.27 -4.86 3.81
N PRO A 12 -11.70 -4.08 4.83
CA PRO A 12 -12.51 -2.90 4.57
C PRO A 12 -11.64 -1.80 3.96
N ASP A 13 -12.16 -1.25 2.86
CA ASP A 13 -12.05 0.19 2.59
C ASP A 13 -10.77 0.67 1.86
N PHE A 14 -10.27 -0.09 0.88
CA PHE A 14 -9.25 0.45 -0.05
C PHE A 14 -9.81 1.47 -1.04
N GLU A 15 -11.05 1.27 -1.48
CA GLU A 15 -11.61 2.06 -2.58
C GLU A 15 -12.05 3.48 -2.16
N LYS A 16 -12.45 3.66 -0.89
CA LYS A 16 -12.88 4.97 -0.38
C LYS A 16 -11.72 5.87 0.06
N ARG A 17 -10.57 5.30 0.45
CA ARG A 17 -9.40 6.08 0.92
C ARG A 17 -8.57 6.71 -0.19
N ARG A 18 -8.76 6.29 -1.46
CA ARG A 18 -8.18 6.96 -2.64
C ARG A 18 -8.50 8.47 -2.71
N ALA A 19 -9.65 8.90 -2.18
CA ALA A 19 -10.12 10.27 -2.30
C ALA A 19 -9.37 11.27 -1.38
N ALA A 20 -8.70 10.80 -0.31
CA ALA A 20 -8.06 11.68 0.68
C ALA A 20 -6.72 12.28 0.19
N LEU A 21 -6.13 11.72 -0.88
CA LEU A 21 -4.81 12.10 -1.39
C LEU A 21 -4.78 13.42 -2.18
N ALA A 22 -5.93 14.07 -2.41
CA ALA A 22 -6.02 15.23 -3.28
C ALA A 22 -5.65 16.57 -2.59
N ALA A 23 -5.53 16.60 -1.26
CA ALA A 23 -5.37 17.84 -0.50
C ALA A 23 -3.95 18.11 0.03
N LEU A 24 -2.97 17.29 -0.33
CA LEU A 24 -1.62 17.45 0.20
C LEU A 24 -0.91 18.64 -0.47
N LYS A 25 -0.53 19.62 0.34
CA LYS A 25 0.49 20.63 -0.01
C LYS A 25 1.86 19.94 -0.11
N GLN A 26 1.99 19.07 -1.10
CA GLN A 26 3.18 18.27 -1.33
C GLN A 26 4.11 18.98 -2.31
N HIS A 27 5.39 18.90 -2.02
CA HIS A 27 6.41 19.10 -3.04
C HIS A 27 6.13 18.12 -4.20
N PRO A 28 6.22 18.53 -5.48
CA PRO A 28 5.84 17.68 -6.61
C PRO A 28 6.56 16.33 -6.64
N ARG A 29 7.75 16.23 -6.02
CA ARG A 29 8.52 14.99 -5.86
C ARG A 29 7.93 14.02 -4.83
N ASP A 30 7.33 14.53 -3.77
CA ASP A 30 6.76 13.71 -2.69
C ASP A 30 5.42 13.10 -3.16
N SER A 31 4.56 13.91 -3.81
CA SER A 31 3.35 13.40 -4.46
C SER A 31 3.63 12.31 -5.48
N ASP A 32 4.72 12.44 -6.24
CA ASP A 32 5.12 11.46 -7.24
C ASP A 32 5.58 10.16 -6.58
N ALA A 33 6.48 10.23 -5.59
CA ALA A 33 6.94 9.07 -4.84
C ALA A 33 5.80 8.34 -4.13
N VAL A 34 4.88 9.05 -3.47
CA VAL A 34 3.68 8.46 -2.85
C VAL A 34 2.84 7.70 -3.88
N LYS A 35 2.59 8.28 -5.05
CA LYS A 35 1.83 7.63 -6.13
C LYS A 35 2.53 6.39 -6.65
N THR A 36 3.85 6.44 -6.87
CA THR A 36 4.64 5.30 -7.32
C THR A 36 4.56 4.15 -6.33
N ILE A 37 4.71 4.42 -5.04
CA ILE A 37 4.65 3.40 -3.99
C ILE A 37 3.27 2.78 -3.86
N LEU A 38 2.20 3.60 -3.93
CA LEU A 38 0.83 3.08 -3.92
C LEU A 38 0.54 2.21 -5.16
N ALA A 39 1.02 2.60 -6.34
CA ALA A 39 0.87 1.82 -7.56
C ALA A 39 1.62 0.49 -7.49
N ARG A 40 2.86 0.48 -6.97
CA ARG A 40 3.62 -0.75 -6.74
C ARG A 40 2.94 -1.65 -5.71
N GLY A 41 2.51 -1.07 -4.59
CA GLY A 41 1.79 -1.81 -3.54
C GLY A 41 0.49 -2.42 -4.03
N ALA A 42 -0.29 -1.69 -4.84
CA ALA A 42 -1.50 -2.22 -5.46
C ALA A 42 -1.19 -3.43 -6.36
N ARG A 43 -0.17 -3.35 -7.21
CA ARG A 43 0.24 -4.47 -8.06
C ARG A 43 0.66 -5.69 -7.24
N CYS A 44 1.53 -5.52 -6.25
CA CYS A 44 1.94 -6.60 -5.36
C CYS A 44 0.75 -7.19 -4.59
N TYR A 45 -0.24 -6.38 -4.22
CA TYR A 45 -1.45 -6.84 -3.53
C TYR A 45 -2.37 -7.66 -4.45
N GLU A 46 -2.46 -7.29 -5.73
CA GLU A 46 -3.20 -8.04 -6.75
C GLU A 46 -2.57 -9.41 -7.00
N ASP A 47 -1.24 -9.47 -7.13
CA ASP A 47 -0.46 -10.70 -7.29
C ASP A 47 -0.38 -11.53 -5.98
N ALA A 48 -0.53 -10.90 -4.81
CA ALA A 48 -0.51 -11.58 -3.52
C ALA A 48 -1.75 -12.44 -3.27
N LEU A 49 -1.54 -13.60 -2.64
CA LEU A 49 -2.56 -14.57 -2.24
C LEU A 49 -2.39 -14.96 -0.76
N GLY A 50 -3.49 -15.34 -0.11
CA GLY A 50 -3.49 -15.77 1.31
C GLY A 50 -3.04 -14.68 2.28
N ASP A 51 -2.26 -15.07 3.29
CA ASP A 51 -1.75 -14.18 4.36
C ASP A 51 -0.95 -12.97 3.84
N VAL A 52 -0.24 -13.14 2.71
CA VAL A 52 0.56 -12.07 2.11
C VAL A 52 -0.33 -10.91 1.67
N ARG A 53 -1.52 -11.22 1.15
CA ARG A 53 -2.50 -10.19 0.75
C ARG A 53 -2.97 -9.38 1.95
N GLN A 54 -3.25 -10.03 3.09
CA GLN A 54 -3.66 -9.31 4.30
C GLN A 54 -2.53 -8.45 4.86
N MET A 55 -1.28 -8.96 4.88
CA MET A 55 -0.12 -8.17 5.30
C MET A 55 0.09 -6.93 4.43
N LEU A 56 0.05 -7.07 3.09
CA LEU A 56 0.15 -5.91 2.19
C LEU A 56 -1.03 -4.95 2.40
N GLY A 57 -2.23 -5.49 2.62
CA GLY A 57 -3.42 -4.69 2.91
C GLY A 57 -3.25 -3.79 4.14
N ASP A 58 -2.75 -4.35 5.25
CA ASP A 58 -2.48 -3.58 6.46
C ASP A 58 -1.39 -2.52 6.23
N GLN A 59 -0.30 -2.89 5.55
CA GLN A 59 0.80 -1.96 5.26
C GLN A 59 0.33 -0.79 4.40
N ILE A 60 -0.38 -1.03 3.30
CA ILE A 60 -0.86 0.04 2.42
C ILE A 60 -1.84 0.94 3.18
N THR A 61 -2.70 0.38 4.03
CA THR A 61 -3.61 1.16 4.89
C THR A 61 -2.85 2.04 5.86
N ARG A 62 -1.83 1.51 6.53
CA ARG A 62 -0.95 2.27 7.44
C ARG A 62 -0.24 3.41 6.71
N PHE A 63 0.27 3.14 5.51
CA PHE A 63 0.91 4.16 4.68
C PHE A 63 -0.07 5.28 4.29
N GLN A 64 -1.30 4.93 3.90
CA GLN A 64 -2.35 5.91 3.61
C GLN A 64 -2.63 6.81 4.82
N MET A 65 -2.74 6.25 6.03
CA MET A 65 -2.95 7.03 7.25
C MET A 65 -1.82 8.03 7.53
N VAL A 66 -0.56 7.65 7.28
CA VAL A 66 0.58 8.56 7.41
C VAL A 66 0.53 9.69 6.38
N VAL A 67 0.15 9.37 5.14
CA VAL A 67 -0.01 10.38 4.09
C VAL A 67 -1.16 11.33 4.40
N GLU A 68 -2.27 10.84 4.98
CA GLU A 68 -3.38 11.67 5.47
C GLU A 68 -2.95 12.59 6.62
N GLY A 69 -1.97 12.18 7.43
CA GLY A 69 -1.38 13.00 8.51
C GLY A 69 -0.60 14.22 8.03
N GLN A 70 -0.25 14.29 6.74
CA GLN A 70 0.44 15.41 6.08
C GLN A 70 1.80 15.80 6.68
N ASP A 71 2.44 14.94 7.47
CA ASP A 71 3.79 15.19 7.98
C ASP A 71 4.85 14.73 6.95
N PRO A 72 5.65 15.64 6.36
CA PRO A 72 6.59 15.29 5.31
C PRO A 72 7.72 14.38 5.80
N ARG A 73 8.06 14.37 7.10
CA ARG A 73 9.10 13.49 7.64
C ARG A 73 8.55 12.08 7.78
N GLU A 74 7.34 11.96 8.31
CA GLU A 74 6.66 10.66 8.44
C GLU A 74 6.36 10.05 7.07
N ILE A 75 5.92 10.86 6.10
CA ILE A 75 5.67 10.39 4.73
C ILE A 75 6.94 9.86 4.09
N GLN A 76 8.07 10.57 4.18
CA GLN A 76 9.35 10.11 3.66
C GLN A 76 9.80 8.80 4.33
N ALA A 77 9.68 8.71 5.66
CA ALA A 77 9.99 7.47 6.39
C ALA A 77 9.06 6.30 5.99
N ALA A 78 7.77 6.58 5.74
CA ALA A 78 6.81 5.59 5.31
C ALA A 78 7.06 5.15 3.86
N ILE A 79 7.50 6.05 2.98
CA ILE A 79 7.92 5.74 1.60
C ILE A 79 9.11 4.79 1.63
N THR A 80 10.14 5.08 2.43
CA THR A 80 11.32 4.21 2.55
C THR A 80 10.92 2.84 3.07
N GLN A 81 10.17 2.76 4.17
CA GLN A 81 9.72 1.48 4.74
C GLN A 81 8.89 0.67 3.73
N MET A 82 7.92 1.30 3.07
CA MET A 82 7.10 0.60 2.08
C MET A 82 7.92 0.16 0.88
N THR A 83 8.91 0.95 0.45
CA THR A 83 9.83 0.57 -0.62
C THR A 83 10.59 -0.69 -0.26
N GLU A 84 11.16 -0.78 0.94
CA GLU A 84 11.91 -1.96 1.40
C GLU A 84 11.03 -3.21 1.52
N VAL A 85 9.79 -3.04 1.97
CA VAL A 85 8.80 -4.12 2.04
C VAL A 85 8.49 -4.63 0.63
N LEU A 86 8.14 -3.73 -0.29
CA LEU A 86 7.81 -4.09 -1.67
C LEU A 86 9.02 -4.69 -2.41
N ASP A 87 10.22 -4.14 -2.23
CA ASP A 87 11.44 -4.67 -2.83
C ASP A 87 11.73 -6.10 -2.37
N ARG A 88 11.47 -6.42 -1.10
CA ARG A 88 11.56 -7.78 -0.59
C ARG A 88 10.53 -8.72 -1.22
N PHE A 89 9.30 -8.26 -1.42
CA PHE A 89 8.25 -9.06 -2.06
C PHE A 89 8.51 -9.27 -3.56
N GLU A 90 8.86 -8.21 -4.27
CA GLU A 90 9.21 -8.24 -5.70
C GLU A 90 10.49 -9.07 -5.93
N GLY A 91 11.51 -8.89 -5.09
CA GLY A 91 12.76 -9.65 -5.14
C GLY A 91 12.59 -11.14 -4.85
N GLN A 92 11.59 -11.54 -4.05
CA GLN A 92 11.21 -12.94 -3.87
C GLN A 92 10.35 -13.49 -5.01
N THR A 93 9.59 -12.64 -5.70
CA THR A 93 8.70 -13.03 -6.80
C THR A 93 9.45 -13.28 -8.11
N TRP A 94 10.68 -12.78 -8.26
CA TRP A 94 11.50 -12.93 -9.47
C TRP A 94 12.68 -13.91 -9.37
N LEU A 95 12.73 -14.77 -8.34
CA LEU A 95 13.76 -15.82 -8.23
C LEU A 95 13.20 -17.23 -8.45
#